data_AF-A0A841BS51-F1
#
_entry.id   AF-A0A841BS51-F1
#
_cell.length_a   1.000
_cell.length_b   1.000
_cell.length_c   1.000
_cell.angle_alpha   90.00
_cell.angle_beta   90.00
_cell.angle_gamma   90.00
#
_symmetry.space_group_name_H-M   'P 1'
#
loop_
_entity.id
_entity.type
_entity.pdbx_description
1 polymer ?
#
loop_
_entity_poly.entity_id
_entity_poly.type
_entity_poly.pdbx_seq_one_letter_code
_entity_poly.pdbx_strand_id
1 'polypeptide(L)'
;MARHLAAKKTCREEIDMDVRASYELPVPIWVMGDALDATYPTGYGKLWFNVVMPHGQPPVGGPPPMLGVESRPELTGEQVVWVKEYGAFIPESLRPATALHRVAVTDAEGPTYDHKPWFTAEHQLAGCIGEWFNDVRTWAEIVTGQDLDPDHRVYSAESVGAGLTFIEPPRDGALGFKITTPSVVPLRAQEWASILGFVRDGQEPPLEEVLSRDARAAHRRGANRRAIIDAATALEIVLVRHVRSHASQLPQRQRDRIGERAALGVYLSIAENSGLPLAVPADRLRWLTDLRNDAAHRGAAPDHVEAGNAVQVMIDFLGAHGRLRRTDEREPDGGELMLADPETASLVGGEARPHGR
;
A
#
# COMPACT_ATOMS: atom_id res chain seq x y z
N MET A 1 -8.29 -64.81 -21.17
CA MET A 1 -8.95 -63.66 -20.53
C MET A 1 -7.98 -62.47 -20.51
N ALA A 2 -7.88 -61.75 -21.62
CA ALA A 2 -7.01 -60.59 -21.76
C ALA A 2 -7.88 -59.32 -21.76
N ARG A 3 -7.67 -58.42 -20.78
CA ARG A 3 -8.35 -57.13 -20.67
C ARG A 3 -7.56 -56.09 -21.47
N HIS A 4 -8.21 -55.52 -22.48
CA HIS A 4 -7.71 -54.43 -23.31
C HIS A 4 -8.19 -53.10 -22.68
N LEU A 5 -7.27 -52.34 -22.07
CA LEU A 5 -7.53 -50.98 -21.58
C LEU A 5 -7.19 -49.99 -22.69
N ALA A 6 -8.22 -49.42 -23.31
CA ALA A 6 -8.08 -48.33 -24.27
C ALA A 6 -7.78 -47.01 -23.53
N ALA A 7 -6.59 -46.46 -23.76
CA ALA A 7 -6.22 -45.13 -23.30
C ALA A 7 -7.03 -44.08 -24.08
N LYS A 8 -7.92 -43.36 -23.38
CA LYS A 8 -8.68 -42.23 -23.91
C LYS A 8 -7.70 -41.06 -24.09
N LYS A 9 -7.24 -40.84 -25.33
CA LYS A 9 -6.42 -39.70 -25.72
C LYS A 9 -7.32 -38.46 -25.73
N THR A 10 -7.29 -37.68 -24.66
CA THR A 10 -7.99 -36.39 -24.59
C THR A 10 -7.27 -35.43 -25.54
N CYS A 11 -7.81 -35.23 -26.74
CA CYS A 11 -7.40 -34.11 -27.59
C CYS A 11 -7.79 -32.83 -26.86
N ARG A 12 -6.81 -32.18 -26.25
CA ARG A 12 -6.93 -30.83 -25.72
C ARG A 12 -6.97 -29.93 -26.96
N GLU A 13 -8.15 -29.42 -27.31
CA GLU A 13 -8.26 -28.35 -28.31
C GLU A 13 -7.35 -27.21 -27.84
N GLU A 14 -6.35 -26.87 -28.66
CA GLU A 14 -5.57 -25.65 -28.47
C GLU A 14 -6.54 -24.48 -28.67
N ILE A 15 -7.01 -23.94 -27.55
CA ILE A 15 -7.76 -22.69 -27.54
C ILE A 15 -6.79 -21.63 -28.04
N ASP A 16 -7.06 -21.12 -29.25
CA ASP A 16 -6.31 -20.04 -29.86
C ASP A 16 -6.59 -18.77 -29.04
N MET A 17 -5.73 -18.51 -28.04
CA MET A 17 -5.83 -17.33 -27.18
C MET A 17 -5.49 -16.09 -27.99
N ASP A 18 -6.50 -15.27 -28.27
CA ASP A 18 -6.43 -14.09 -29.14
C ASP A 18 -6.21 -12.80 -28.32
N VAL A 19 -5.41 -11.91 -28.91
CA VAL A 19 -4.79 -10.69 -28.34
C VAL A 19 -3.81 -10.94 -27.19
N ARG A 20 -2.53 -10.69 -27.45
CA ARG A 20 -1.41 -10.85 -26.50
C ARG A 20 -0.65 -9.54 -26.38
N ALA A 21 -1.04 -8.70 -25.43
CA ALA A 21 -0.27 -7.50 -25.10
C ALA A 21 0.63 -7.78 -23.88
N SER A 22 1.76 -7.09 -23.79
CA SER A 22 2.52 -6.99 -22.55
C SER A 22 2.44 -5.56 -22.05
N TYR A 23 2.12 -5.38 -20.78
CA TYR A 23 2.08 -4.07 -20.14
C TYR A 23 3.21 -3.97 -19.12
N GLU A 24 4.06 -2.93 -19.27
CA GLU A 24 5.09 -2.60 -18.30
C GLU A 24 4.51 -1.65 -17.25
N LEU A 25 4.56 -2.09 -16.00
CA LEU A 25 4.05 -1.33 -14.87
C LEU A 25 4.92 -0.08 -14.68
N PRO A 26 4.32 1.14 -14.62
CA PRO A 26 5.05 2.38 -14.34
C PRO A 26 5.89 2.34 -13.06
N VAL A 27 5.50 1.51 -12.10
CA VAL A 27 6.27 1.18 -10.91
C VAL A 27 6.11 -0.31 -10.59
N PRO A 28 7.16 -1.01 -10.15
CA PRO A 28 7.04 -2.42 -9.81
C PRO A 28 6.17 -2.63 -8.56
N ILE A 29 5.36 -3.68 -8.56
CA ILE A 29 4.53 -4.07 -7.40
C ILE A 29 5.12 -5.33 -6.79
N TRP A 30 5.39 -5.34 -5.49
CA TRP A 30 5.87 -6.55 -4.83
C TRP A 30 4.75 -7.55 -4.63
N VAL A 31 4.99 -8.78 -5.10
CA VAL A 31 4.09 -9.92 -5.01
C VAL A 31 4.83 -11.12 -4.45
N MET A 32 4.09 -11.98 -3.75
CA MET A 32 4.55 -13.29 -3.31
C MET A 32 4.72 -14.21 -4.52
N GLY A 33 5.60 -15.21 -4.40
CA GLY A 33 5.80 -16.21 -5.45
C GLY A 33 4.52 -16.98 -5.81
N ASP A 34 3.57 -17.10 -4.88
CA ASP A 34 2.29 -17.79 -5.11
C ASP A 34 1.34 -17.01 -6.06
N ALA A 35 1.57 -15.71 -6.24
CA ALA A 35 0.79 -14.88 -7.16
C ALA A 35 1.23 -15.06 -8.62
N LEU A 36 2.43 -15.60 -8.84
CA LEU A 36 3.03 -15.85 -10.15
C LEU A 36 2.45 -17.12 -10.77
N ASP A 37 2.81 -17.40 -12.03
CA ASP A 37 2.38 -18.63 -12.72
C ASP A 37 0.84 -18.81 -12.80
N ALA A 38 0.09 -17.71 -12.76
CA ALA A 38 -1.36 -17.71 -12.69
C ALA A 38 -1.98 -16.68 -13.65
N THR A 39 -3.26 -16.89 -13.96
CA THR A 39 -4.07 -15.99 -14.77
C THR A 39 -5.24 -15.47 -13.95
N TYR A 40 -5.45 -14.16 -13.96
CA TYR A 40 -6.48 -13.50 -13.16
C TYR A 40 -7.42 -12.71 -14.06
N PRO A 41 -8.75 -12.93 -13.98
CA PRO A 41 -9.71 -12.13 -14.71
C PRO A 41 -9.83 -10.74 -14.09
N THR A 42 -9.86 -9.71 -14.92
CA THR A 42 -10.04 -8.32 -14.52
C THR A 42 -10.81 -7.54 -15.60
N GLY A 43 -10.83 -6.22 -15.48
CA GLY A 43 -11.50 -5.34 -16.42
C GLY A 43 -11.42 -3.88 -15.99
N TYR A 44 -11.95 -3.01 -16.83
CA TYR A 44 -12.12 -1.59 -16.52
C TYR A 44 -13.33 -1.04 -17.27
N GLY A 45 -14.32 -0.54 -16.51
CA GLY A 45 -15.60 -0.12 -17.04
C GLY A 45 -16.36 -1.26 -17.72
N LYS A 46 -16.43 -1.25 -19.06
CA LYS A 46 -17.08 -2.31 -19.87
C LYS A 46 -16.11 -3.25 -20.57
N LEU A 47 -14.80 -3.00 -20.44
CA LEU A 47 -13.75 -3.84 -21.00
C LEU A 47 -13.39 -4.93 -20.00
N TRP A 48 -13.31 -6.18 -20.47
CA TRP A 48 -12.90 -7.35 -19.71
C TRP A 48 -11.64 -7.94 -20.33
N PHE A 49 -10.71 -8.41 -19.51
CA PHE A 49 -9.49 -9.07 -19.98
C PHE A 49 -8.86 -9.90 -18.86
N ASN A 50 -7.93 -10.78 -19.24
CA ASN A 50 -7.15 -11.58 -18.32
C ASN A 50 -5.75 -10.99 -18.15
N VAL A 51 -5.25 -11.02 -16.91
CA VAL A 51 -3.85 -10.70 -16.57
C VAL A 51 -3.12 -12.00 -16.34
N VAL A 52 -2.13 -12.30 -17.18
CA VAL A 52 -1.28 -13.48 -17.08
C VAL A 52 0.04 -13.09 -16.42
N MET A 53 0.31 -13.73 -15.28
CA MET A 53 1.48 -13.46 -14.47
C MET A 53 2.70 -14.21 -15.00
N PRO A 54 3.90 -13.62 -14.89
CA PRO A 54 5.15 -14.25 -15.32
C PRO A 54 5.52 -15.49 -14.49
N HIS A 55 6.53 -16.22 -14.96
CA HIS A 55 7.08 -17.39 -14.26
C HIS A 55 7.84 -17.00 -12.99
N GLY A 56 7.64 -17.75 -11.90
CA GLY A 56 8.09 -17.39 -10.56
C GLY A 56 9.43 -17.94 -10.07
N GLN A 57 10.50 -17.92 -10.88
CA GLN A 57 11.82 -18.35 -10.40
C GLN A 57 12.76 -17.17 -10.08
N PRO A 58 13.19 -16.99 -8.81
CA PRO A 58 14.23 -16.04 -8.44
C PRO A 58 15.57 -16.36 -9.12
N PRO A 59 16.47 -15.37 -9.29
CA PRO A 59 16.31 -13.94 -8.93
C PRO A 59 15.63 -13.11 -10.03
N VAL A 60 15.41 -13.69 -11.21
CA VAL A 60 14.79 -13.07 -12.39
C VAL A 60 13.85 -14.10 -13.01
N GLY A 61 12.55 -13.84 -12.88
CA GLY A 61 11.54 -14.67 -13.53
C GLY A 61 11.38 -14.31 -15.00
N GLY A 62 11.02 -15.31 -15.80
CA GLY A 62 10.85 -15.20 -17.24
C GLY A 62 9.45 -14.70 -17.66
N PRO A 63 9.24 -14.44 -18.96
CA PRO A 63 7.91 -14.21 -19.50
C PRO A 63 6.95 -15.34 -19.14
N PRO A 64 5.62 -15.10 -19.09
CA PRO A 64 4.64 -16.17 -18.98
C PRO A 64 4.75 -17.15 -20.18
N PRO A 65 4.32 -18.42 -20.02
CA PRO A 65 4.45 -19.47 -21.04
C PRO A 65 3.41 -19.29 -22.14
N MET A 66 3.54 -18.21 -22.91
CA MET A 66 2.60 -17.82 -23.93
C MET A 66 3.29 -17.67 -25.28
N LEU A 67 2.69 -18.30 -26.28
CA LEU A 67 3.17 -18.27 -27.65
C LEU A 67 3.21 -16.80 -28.13
N GLY A 68 4.28 -16.38 -28.80
CA GLY A 68 4.45 -14.98 -29.23
C GLY A 68 5.14 -14.05 -28.21
N VAL A 69 5.11 -14.36 -26.91
CA VAL A 69 5.82 -13.59 -25.87
C VAL A 69 7.29 -14.00 -25.80
N GLU A 70 7.57 -15.30 -25.91
CA GLU A 70 8.94 -15.85 -25.90
C GLU A 70 9.70 -15.59 -27.21
N SER A 71 8.99 -15.35 -28.31
CA SER A 71 9.52 -15.46 -29.68
C SER A 71 10.03 -14.15 -30.29
N ARG A 72 10.46 -13.18 -29.47
CA ARG A 72 11.25 -12.03 -29.96
C ARG A 72 12.74 -12.27 -29.67
N PRO A 73 13.45 -13.05 -30.51
CA PRO A 73 14.87 -13.36 -30.32
C PRO A 73 15.78 -12.11 -30.35
N GLU A 74 15.28 -10.97 -30.81
CA GLU A 74 15.98 -9.68 -30.79
C GLU A 74 16.02 -9.03 -29.40
N LEU A 75 15.18 -9.50 -28.45
CA LEU A 75 15.16 -9.07 -27.05
C LEU A 75 15.85 -10.10 -26.14
N THR A 76 16.85 -10.82 -26.63
CA THR A 76 17.71 -11.65 -25.78
C THR A 76 18.61 -10.76 -24.93
N GLY A 77 18.34 -10.70 -23.62
CA GLY A 77 19.21 -10.05 -22.64
C GLY A 77 18.44 -9.46 -21.48
N GLU A 78 19.19 -9.01 -20.47
CA GLU A 78 18.77 -8.33 -19.23
C GLU A 78 17.84 -7.11 -19.41
N GLN A 79 17.38 -6.81 -20.63
CA GLN A 79 16.59 -5.66 -21.03
C GLN A 79 15.07 -5.85 -20.85
N VAL A 80 14.57 -7.09 -20.78
CA VAL A 80 13.15 -7.38 -20.55
C VAL A 80 12.95 -8.04 -19.20
N VAL A 81 12.69 -7.20 -18.19
CA VAL A 81 12.43 -7.65 -16.82
C VAL A 81 10.94 -7.88 -16.64
N TRP A 82 10.54 -9.11 -16.32
CA TRP A 82 9.16 -9.45 -15.95
C TRP A 82 8.94 -9.42 -14.45
N VAL A 83 9.87 -10.04 -13.72
CA VAL A 83 10.01 -9.88 -12.27
C VAL A 83 11.48 -9.77 -11.92
N LYS A 84 11.79 -9.06 -10.83
CA LYS A 84 13.15 -8.94 -10.31
C LYS A 84 13.15 -8.81 -8.80
N GLU A 85 14.07 -9.52 -8.17
CA GLU A 85 14.37 -9.28 -6.76
C GLU A 85 15.24 -8.04 -6.62
N TYR A 86 14.81 -7.09 -5.79
CA TYR A 86 15.60 -5.94 -5.37
C TYR A 86 16.00 -6.08 -3.90
N GLY A 87 16.93 -5.23 -3.46
CA GLY A 87 17.08 -5.01 -2.02
C GLY A 87 15.76 -4.48 -1.45
N ALA A 88 15.06 -5.33 -0.70
CA ALA A 88 13.89 -5.01 0.12
C ALA A 88 14.00 -5.79 1.43
N PHE A 89 13.56 -5.19 2.53
CA PHE A 89 13.32 -5.96 3.75
C PHE A 89 11.95 -6.62 3.61
N ILE A 90 11.95 -7.94 3.39
CA ILE A 90 10.75 -8.77 3.32
C ILE A 90 10.83 -9.76 4.49
N PRO A 91 9.80 -9.80 5.38
CA PRO A 91 9.72 -10.79 6.45
C PRO A 91 9.90 -12.21 5.93
N GLU A 92 10.58 -13.08 6.68
CA GLU A 92 10.84 -14.47 6.25
C GLU A 92 9.54 -15.24 6.01
N SER A 93 8.50 -14.93 6.79
CA SER A 93 7.13 -15.44 6.64
C SER A 93 6.46 -15.07 5.31
N LEU A 94 6.98 -14.04 4.63
CA LEU A 94 6.50 -13.50 3.35
C LEU A 94 7.53 -13.72 2.23
N ARG A 95 8.35 -14.77 2.32
CA ARG A 95 9.23 -15.23 1.23
C ARG A 95 8.72 -16.55 0.64
N PRO A 96 8.98 -16.83 -0.65
CA PRO A 96 9.65 -15.96 -1.63
C PRO A 96 8.73 -14.84 -2.14
N ALA A 97 9.32 -13.68 -2.45
CA ALA A 97 8.63 -12.54 -3.04
C ALA A 97 9.53 -11.81 -4.05
N THR A 98 8.92 -11.12 -5.00
CA THR A 98 9.63 -10.42 -6.08
C THR A 98 8.86 -9.17 -6.51
N ALA A 99 9.56 -8.20 -7.10
CA ALA A 99 8.91 -7.06 -7.73
C ALA A 99 8.42 -7.43 -9.14
N LEU A 100 7.14 -7.28 -9.39
CA LEU A 100 6.47 -7.47 -10.67
C LEU A 100 6.67 -6.23 -11.55
N HIS A 101 7.23 -6.40 -12.74
CA HIS A 101 7.48 -5.32 -13.70
C HIS A 101 6.53 -5.34 -14.88
N ARG A 102 6.17 -6.54 -15.32
CA ARG A 102 5.36 -6.73 -16.52
C ARG A 102 4.30 -7.77 -16.25
N VAL A 103 3.15 -7.52 -16.84
CA VAL A 103 2.08 -8.51 -16.97
C VAL A 103 1.77 -8.68 -18.43
N ALA A 104 1.28 -9.86 -18.79
CA ALA A 104 0.68 -10.04 -20.09
C ALA A 104 -0.83 -9.93 -19.97
N VAL A 105 -1.47 -9.45 -21.03
CA VAL A 105 -2.91 -9.27 -21.13
C VAL A 105 -3.43 -10.13 -22.26
N THR A 106 -4.46 -10.91 -21.98
CA THR A 106 -5.12 -11.81 -22.95
C THR A 106 -6.63 -11.66 -22.93
N ASP A 107 -7.28 -12.18 -23.97
CA ASP A 107 -8.74 -12.34 -24.04
C ASP A 107 -9.48 -11.00 -23.79
N ALA A 108 -9.01 -9.93 -24.44
CA ALA A 108 -9.58 -8.61 -24.28
C ALA A 108 -10.93 -8.52 -25.03
N GLU A 109 -12.01 -8.37 -24.27
CA GLU A 109 -13.38 -8.27 -24.76
C GLU A 109 -14.01 -6.94 -24.33
N GLY A 110 -14.58 -6.21 -25.28
CA GLY A 110 -15.19 -4.90 -25.02
C GLY A 110 -16.41 -4.63 -25.90
N PRO A 111 -17.21 -3.60 -25.57
CA PRO A 111 -18.35 -3.21 -26.39
C PRO A 111 -17.91 -2.83 -27.81
N THR A 112 -18.64 -3.34 -28.79
CA THR A 112 -18.50 -2.94 -30.19
C THR A 112 -19.47 -1.82 -30.52
N TYR A 113 -19.04 -0.85 -31.33
CA TYR A 113 -19.85 0.29 -31.71
C TYR A 113 -19.95 0.38 -33.24
N ASP A 114 -21.14 0.18 -33.80
CA ASP A 114 -21.37 0.21 -35.26
C ASP A 114 -20.88 1.50 -35.92
N HIS A 115 -21.02 2.62 -35.20
CA HIS A 115 -20.62 3.95 -35.67
C HIS A 115 -19.12 4.25 -35.47
N LYS A 116 -18.37 3.36 -34.81
CA LYS A 116 -16.91 3.47 -34.57
C LYS A 116 -16.24 2.10 -34.71
N PRO A 117 -16.17 1.54 -35.93
CA PRO A 117 -15.57 0.23 -36.17
C PRO A 117 -14.08 0.15 -35.80
N TRP A 118 -13.39 1.30 -35.71
CA TRP A 118 -12.01 1.39 -35.26
C TRP A 118 -11.85 1.27 -33.74
N PHE A 119 -12.93 1.42 -32.95
CA PHE A 119 -12.86 1.41 -31.49
C PHE A 119 -13.00 -0.03 -30.95
N THR A 120 -12.06 -0.88 -31.38
CA THR A 120 -11.98 -2.30 -31.02
C THR A 120 -11.60 -2.48 -29.55
N ALA A 121 -11.62 -3.72 -29.03
CA ALA A 121 -11.23 -4.02 -27.65
C ALA A 121 -9.76 -3.62 -27.38
N GLU A 122 -8.87 -3.76 -28.36
CA GLU A 122 -7.46 -3.37 -28.25
C GLU A 122 -7.28 -1.85 -28.16
N HIS A 123 -8.07 -1.08 -28.92
CA HIS A 123 -8.05 0.38 -28.82
C HIS A 123 -8.60 0.85 -27.46
N GLN A 124 -9.63 0.17 -26.96
CA GLN A 124 -10.17 0.42 -25.62
C GLN A 124 -9.13 0.10 -24.54
N LEU A 125 -8.48 -1.07 -24.63
CA LEU A 125 -7.41 -1.49 -23.72
C LEU A 125 -6.26 -0.48 -23.71
N ALA A 126 -5.78 -0.07 -24.89
CA ALA A 126 -4.72 0.94 -24.99
C ALA A 126 -5.12 2.28 -24.37
N GLY A 127 -6.40 2.67 -24.47
CA GLY A 127 -6.93 3.89 -23.87
C GLY A 127 -7.10 3.82 -22.35
N CYS A 128 -7.37 2.65 -21.77
CA CYS A 128 -7.72 2.53 -20.36
C CYS A 128 -6.66 1.85 -19.48
N ILE A 129 -5.64 1.18 -20.04
CA ILE A 129 -4.67 0.39 -19.26
C ILE A 129 -3.94 1.24 -18.20
N GLY A 130 -3.71 2.53 -18.46
CA GLY A 130 -3.11 3.45 -17.49
C GLY A 130 -4.03 3.75 -16.31
N GLU A 131 -5.33 3.94 -16.55
CA GLU A 131 -6.32 4.15 -15.48
C GLU A 131 -6.54 2.87 -14.67
N TRP A 132 -6.68 1.73 -15.36
CA TRP A 132 -6.70 0.41 -14.72
C TRP A 132 -5.51 0.22 -13.78
N PHE A 133 -4.29 0.55 -14.24
CA PHE A 133 -3.09 0.43 -13.40
C PHE A 133 -3.14 1.36 -12.19
N ASN A 134 -3.63 2.60 -12.35
CA ASN A 134 -3.73 3.55 -11.24
C ASN A 134 -4.66 3.04 -10.12
N ASP A 135 -5.73 2.34 -10.48
CA ASP A 135 -6.66 1.74 -9.52
C ASP A 135 -6.06 0.49 -8.86
N VAL A 136 -5.43 -0.40 -9.65
CA VAL A 136 -4.70 -1.57 -9.11
C VAL A 136 -3.62 -1.11 -8.13
N ARG A 137 -2.84 -0.10 -8.51
CA ARG A 137 -1.83 0.53 -7.67
C ARG A 137 -2.43 1.06 -6.38
N THR A 138 -3.49 1.87 -6.47
CA THR A 138 -4.12 2.48 -5.28
C THR A 138 -4.55 1.43 -4.28
N TRP A 139 -5.20 0.36 -4.76
CA TRP A 139 -5.56 -0.78 -3.92
C TRP A 139 -4.34 -1.51 -3.34
N ALA A 140 -3.29 -1.73 -4.14
CA ALA A 140 -2.06 -2.35 -3.67
C ALA A 140 -1.38 -1.53 -2.56
N GLU A 141 -1.30 -0.21 -2.69
CA GLU A 141 -0.75 0.70 -1.67
C GLU A 141 -1.59 0.68 -0.36
N ILE A 142 -2.91 0.54 -0.47
CA ILE A 142 -3.80 0.42 0.69
C ILE A 142 -3.53 -0.90 1.44
N VAL A 143 -3.53 -2.02 0.71
CA VAL A 143 -3.37 -3.37 1.29
C VAL A 143 -1.97 -3.55 1.89
N THR A 144 -0.93 -3.13 1.17
CA THR A 144 0.46 -3.43 1.52
C THR A 144 1.19 -2.30 2.22
N GLY A 145 0.76 -1.05 2.03
CA GLY A 145 1.52 0.12 2.46
C GLY A 145 2.72 0.47 1.59
N GLN A 146 2.95 -0.25 0.48
CA GLN A 146 3.98 0.09 -0.50
C GLN A 146 3.80 1.54 -0.99
N ASP A 147 4.89 2.24 -1.26
CA ASP A 147 4.88 3.56 -1.93
C ASP A 147 5.05 3.33 -3.44
N LEU A 148 3.94 3.37 -4.17
CA LEU A 148 3.91 3.06 -5.60
C LEU A 148 3.68 4.33 -6.44
N ASP A 149 4.02 5.51 -5.92
CA ASP A 149 3.95 6.76 -6.68
C ASP A 149 5.08 6.80 -7.73
N PRO A 150 4.78 6.71 -9.04
CA PRO A 150 5.80 6.70 -10.08
C PRO A 150 6.54 8.05 -10.18
N ASP A 151 5.89 9.14 -9.78
CA ASP A 151 6.44 10.51 -9.87
C ASP A 151 7.29 10.87 -8.64
N HIS A 152 7.08 10.17 -7.51
CA HIS A 152 7.73 10.47 -6.24
C HIS A 152 8.28 9.22 -5.55
N ARG A 153 9.10 8.45 -6.29
CA ARG A 153 9.76 7.26 -5.72
C ARG A 153 10.68 7.67 -4.57
N VAL A 154 10.30 7.31 -3.34
CA VAL A 154 11.12 7.54 -2.15
C VAL A 154 12.17 6.44 -2.07
N TYR A 155 13.36 6.69 -2.61
CA TYR A 155 14.55 5.94 -2.24
C TYR A 155 15.27 6.72 -1.14
N SER A 156 15.23 6.21 0.09
CA SER A 156 15.94 6.85 1.21
C SER A 156 17.44 6.59 1.09
N ALA A 157 18.10 7.46 0.33
CA ALA A 157 19.55 7.55 0.24
C ALA A 157 19.95 8.90 0.83
N GLU A 158 20.37 8.89 2.10
CA GLU A 158 20.74 10.10 2.83
C GLU A 158 22.26 10.15 3.03
N SER A 159 22.88 11.27 2.66
CA SER A 159 24.25 11.56 3.07
C SER A 159 24.26 12.06 4.51
N VAL A 160 24.67 11.21 5.44
CA VAL A 160 24.81 11.55 6.86
C VAL A 160 25.99 12.50 7.03
N GLY A 161 25.71 13.69 7.54
CA GLY A 161 26.71 14.73 7.79
C GLY A 161 27.16 15.46 6.52
N ALA A 162 26.34 15.52 5.47
CA ALA A 162 26.65 16.34 4.29
C ALA A 162 26.97 17.80 4.71
N GLY A 163 28.16 18.27 4.37
CA GLY A 163 28.63 19.62 4.74
C GLY A 163 29.11 19.78 6.18
N LEU A 164 29.08 18.73 7.01
CA LEU A 164 29.64 18.74 8.36
C LEU A 164 31.15 18.44 8.31
N THR A 165 31.96 19.33 8.88
CA THR A 165 33.41 19.11 9.04
C THR A 165 33.74 19.14 10.53
N PHE A 166 34.34 18.06 11.05
CA PHE A 166 34.81 18.01 12.43
C PHE A 166 36.19 18.68 12.52
N ILE A 167 36.27 19.79 13.26
CA ILE A 167 37.51 20.60 13.36
C ILE A 167 38.51 19.94 14.31
N GLU A 168 38.10 19.57 15.52
CA GLU A 168 38.98 18.86 16.44
C GLU A 168 38.19 18.07 17.50
N PRO A 169 38.44 16.76 17.66
CA PRO A 169 39.26 15.92 16.78
C PRO A 169 38.56 15.67 15.43
N PRO A 170 39.30 15.56 14.31
CA PRO A 170 38.73 15.13 13.04
C PRO A 170 38.08 13.74 13.17
N ARG A 171 36.91 13.57 12.55
CA ARG A 171 36.09 12.34 12.60
C ARG A 171 35.72 11.91 11.18
N ASP A 172 36.69 11.51 10.39
CA ASP A 172 36.49 11.15 8.98
C ASP A 172 35.52 9.96 8.77
N GLY A 173 35.37 9.09 9.78
CA GLY A 173 34.43 7.96 9.76
C GLY A 173 33.02 8.26 10.29
N ALA A 174 32.75 9.48 10.77
CA ALA A 174 31.41 9.86 11.27
C ALA A 174 30.47 10.33 10.15
N LEU A 175 31.03 10.61 8.97
CA LEU A 175 30.29 10.93 7.75
C LEU A 175 30.00 9.63 7.00
N GLY A 176 28.82 9.53 6.39
CA GLY A 176 28.45 8.28 5.74
C GLY A 176 27.26 8.41 4.81
N PHE A 177 26.87 7.28 4.23
CA PHE A 177 25.69 7.17 3.40
C PHE A 177 24.74 6.17 4.05
N LYS A 178 23.53 6.61 4.35
CA LYS A 178 22.45 5.76 4.85
C LYS A 178 21.53 5.45 3.69
N ILE A 179 21.58 4.20 3.24
CA ILE A 179 20.58 3.64 2.32
C ILE A 179 19.58 2.89 3.19
N THR A 180 18.36 3.38 3.28
CA THR A 180 17.27 2.61 3.88
C THR A 180 16.61 1.80 2.79
N THR A 181 16.70 0.48 2.93
CA THR A 181 15.96 -0.45 2.09
C THR A 181 14.49 -0.43 2.53
N PRO A 182 13.51 -0.27 1.62
CA PRO A 182 12.11 -0.24 2.02
C PRO A 182 11.72 -1.56 2.69
N SER A 183 10.95 -1.49 3.78
CA SER A 183 10.21 -2.65 4.29
C SER A 183 9.00 -2.84 3.39
N VAL A 184 8.84 -4.04 2.84
CA VAL A 184 7.79 -4.33 1.87
C VAL A 184 6.98 -5.52 2.33
N VAL A 185 5.65 -5.32 2.35
CA VAL A 185 4.68 -6.41 2.43
C VAL A 185 4.27 -6.77 1.00
N PRO A 186 4.71 -7.91 0.45
CA PRO A 186 4.28 -8.35 -0.88
C PRO A 186 2.82 -8.80 -0.88
N LEU A 187 2.13 -8.62 -2.01
CA LEU A 187 0.77 -9.14 -2.21
C LEU A 187 0.77 -10.65 -2.41
N ARG A 188 -0.07 -11.35 -1.64
CA ARG A 188 -0.38 -12.78 -1.86
C ARG A 188 -1.25 -12.95 -3.10
N ALA A 189 -1.27 -14.16 -3.67
CA ALA A 189 -2.14 -14.50 -4.80
C ALA A 189 -3.60 -14.11 -4.60
N GLN A 190 -4.16 -14.38 -3.41
CA GLN A 190 -5.56 -14.06 -3.10
C GLN A 190 -5.80 -12.54 -3.04
N GLU A 191 -4.87 -11.78 -2.45
CA GLU A 191 -4.98 -10.33 -2.36
C GLU A 191 -4.88 -9.70 -3.75
N TRP A 192 -3.94 -10.17 -4.58
CA TRP A 192 -3.83 -9.77 -5.98
C TRP A 192 -5.12 -10.02 -6.76
N ALA A 193 -5.68 -11.23 -6.64
CA ALA A 193 -6.96 -11.59 -7.27
C ALA A 193 -8.11 -10.69 -6.79
N SER A 194 -8.20 -10.41 -5.48
CA SER A 194 -9.23 -9.52 -4.92
C SER A 194 -9.10 -8.10 -5.45
N ILE A 195 -7.89 -7.55 -5.52
CA ILE A 195 -7.63 -6.22 -6.08
C ILE A 195 -8.09 -6.16 -7.53
N LEU A 196 -7.69 -7.11 -8.36
CA LEU A 196 -8.09 -7.18 -9.77
C LEU A 196 -9.61 -7.33 -9.93
N GLY A 197 -10.27 -8.04 -9.01
CA GLY A 197 -11.73 -8.13 -8.94
C GLY A 197 -12.39 -6.80 -8.58
N PHE A 198 -11.85 -6.06 -7.60
CA PHE A 198 -12.37 -4.74 -7.22
C PHE A 198 -12.28 -3.74 -8.38
N VAL A 199 -11.15 -3.67 -9.07
CA VAL A 199 -10.95 -2.77 -10.22
C VAL A 199 -11.91 -3.12 -11.36
N ARG A 200 -12.04 -4.41 -11.67
CA ARG A 200 -13.00 -4.92 -12.66
C ARG A 200 -14.43 -4.52 -12.35
N ASP A 201 -14.81 -4.59 -11.08
CA ASP A 201 -16.17 -4.28 -10.62
C ASP A 201 -16.37 -2.76 -10.41
N GLY A 202 -15.38 -1.92 -10.72
CA GLY A 202 -15.44 -0.47 -10.53
C GLY A 202 -15.53 -0.04 -9.07
N GLN A 203 -15.02 -0.86 -8.15
CA GLN A 203 -15.04 -0.58 -6.73
C GLN A 203 -13.90 0.35 -6.35
N GLU A 204 -14.27 1.54 -5.89
CA GLU A 204 -13.33 2.48 -5.29
C GLU A 204 -12.98 2.05 -3.86
N PRO A 205 -11.71 2.20 -3.42
CA PRO A 205 -11.35 1.97 -2.04
C PRO A 205 -12.07 2.94 -1.09
N PRO A 206 -12.35 2.54 0.16
CA PRO A 206 -12.92 3.45 1.16
C PRO A 206 -12.05 4.70 1.34
N LEU A 207 -12.68 5.87 1.39
CA LEU A 207 -11.98 7.16 1.49
C LEU A 207 -11.02 7.23 2.69
N GLU A 208 -11.38 6.65 3.84
CA GLU A 208 -10.49 6.62 5.00
C GLU A 208 -9.19 5.85 4.74
N GLU A 209 -9.20 4.83 3.89
CA GLU A 209 -8.02 4.04 3.54
C GLU A 209 -7.14 4.77 2.53
N VAL A 210 -7.76 5.47 1.58
CA VAL A 210 -7.08 6.38 0.63
C VAL A 210 -6.36 7.49 1.39
N LEU A 211 -7.04 8.15 2.34
CA LEU A 211 -6.44 9.16 3.20
C LEU A 211 -5.34 8.58 4.10
N SER A 212 -5.50 7.34 4.59
CA SER A 212 -4.46 6.65 5.36
C SER A 212 -3.20 6.36 4.55
N ARG A 213 -3.37 5.93 3.30
CA ARG A 213 -2.26 5.82 2.35
C ARG A 213 -1.59 7.19 2.13
N ASP A 214 -2.36 8.21 1.82
CA ASP A 214 -1.84 9.55 1.50
C ASP A 214 -1.11 10.17 2.69
N ALA A 215 -1.61 9.97 3.91
CA ALA A 215 -0.96 10.41 5.13
C ALA A 215 0.42 9.77 5.32
N ARG A 216 0.53 8.45 5.09
CA ARG A 216 1.82 7.72 5.15
C ARG A 216 2.79 8.22 4.09
N ALA A 217 2.33 8.37 2.85
CA ALA A 217 3.16 8.88 1.74
C ALA A 217 3.63 10.32 2.01
N ALA A 218 2.75 11.19 2.50
CA ALA A 218 3.08 12.57 2.86
C ALA A 218 4.11 12.63 4.00
N HIS A 219 3.98 11.78 5.03
CA HIS A 219 4.93 11.71 6.14
C HIS A 219 6.32 11.27 5.66
N ARG A 220 6.41 10.20 4.86
CA ARG A 220 7.68 9.73 4.25
C ARG A 220 8.39 10.81 3.44
N ARG A 221 7.62 11.70 2.79
CA ARG A 221 8.12 12.79 1.95
C ARG A 221 8.38 14.09 2.73
N GLY A 222 8.25 14.07 4.06
CA GLY A 222 8.44 15.25 4.92
C GLY A 222 7.33 16.30 4.80
N ALA A 223 6.21 15.99 4.15
CA ALA A 223 5.03 16.84 4.05
C ALA A 223 4.16 16.72 5.31
N ASN A 224 4.76 16.95 6.49
CA ASN A 224 4.18 16.70 7.82
C ASN A 224 2.80 17.32 8.02
N ARG A 225 2.60 18.57 7.57
CA ARG A 225 1.30 19.26 7.68
C ARG A 225 0.20 18.51 6.93
N ARG A 226 0.50 18.05 5.71
CA ARG A 226 -0.45 17.26 4.90
C ARG A 226 -0.70 15.90 5.53
N ALA A 227 0.36 15.22 5.98
CA ALA A 227 0.25 13.93 6.66
C ALA A 227 -0.73 13.97 7.83
N ILE A 228 -0.66 15.02 8.66
CA ILE A 228 -1.53 15.18 9.84
C ILE A 228 -2.97 15.48 9.45
N ILE A 229 -3.18 16.32 8.44
CA ILE A 229 -4.53 16.62 7.94
C ILE A 229 -5.18 15.33 7.41
N ASP A 230 -4.48 14.61 6.53
CA ASP A 230 -4.99 13.38 5.92
C ASP A 230 -5.23 12.30 7.01
N ALA A 231 -4.31 12.16 7.97
CA ALA A 231 -4.44 11.20 9.06
C ALA A 231 -5.64 11.48 9.97
N ALA A 232 -5.81 12.73 10.39
CA ALA A 232 -6.93 13.12 11.24
C ALA A 232 -8.27 13.03 10.50
N THR A 233 -8.31 13.35 9.21
CA THR A 233 -9.54 13.20 8.40
C THR A 233 -9.91 11.73 8.20
N ALA A 234 -8.94 10.84 7.96
CA ALA A 234 -9.19 9.40 7.92
C ALA A 234 -9.78 8.90 9.25
N LEU A 235 -9.17 9.29 10.37
CA LEU A 235 -9.65 8.93 11.70
C LEU A 235 -11.06 9.46 11.97
N GLU A 236 -11.35 10.70 11.57
CA GLU A 236 -12.67 11.32 11.74
C GLU A 236 -13.77 10.51 11.03
N ILE A 237 -13.54 10.10 9.79
CA ILE A 237 -14.49 9.28 9.02
C ILE A 237 -14.81 7.98 9.78
N VAL A 238 -13.78 7.32 10.31
CA VAL A 238 -13.93 6.05 11.04
C VAL A 238 -14.61 6.26 12.40
N LEU A 239 -14.24 7.31 13.15
CA LEU A 239 -14.84 7.61 14.45
C LEU A 239 -16.33 7.96 14.31
N VAL A 240 -16.70 8.78 13.32
CA VAL A 240 -18.10 9.12 13.03
C VAL A 240 -18.90 7.86 12.76
N ARG A 241 -18.38 6.97 11.90
CA ARG A 241 -19.03 5.69 11.61
C ARG A 241 -19.15 4.81 12.86
N HIS A 242 -18.09 4.69 13.64
CA HIS A 242 -18.07 3.91 14.87
C HIS A 242 -19.15 4.39 15.85
N VAL A 243 -19.21 5.69 16.15
CA VAL A 243 -20.23 6.27 17.03
C VAL A 243 -21.64 6.04 16.49
N ARG A 244 -21.86 6.25 15.18
CA ARG A 244 -23.16 6.04 14.54
C ARG A 244 -23.62 4.59 14.60
N SER A 245 -22.71 3.63 14.44
CA SER A 245 -23.05 2.21 14.56
C SER A 245 -23.50 1.80 15.97
N HIS A 246 -23.06 2.54 16.99
CA HIS A 246 -23.45 2.35 18.38
C HIS A 246 -24.61 3.27 18.82
N ALA A 247 -25.19 4.05 17.90
CA ALA A 247 -26.16 5.09 18.26
C ALA A 247 -27.33 4.57 19.09
N SER A 248 -27.83 3.35 18.85
CA SER A 248 -28.94 2.75 19.61
C SER A 248 -28.61 2.46 21.08
N GLN A 249 -27.33 2.33 21.41
CA GLN A 249 -26.83 2.01 22.76
C GLN A 249 -26.49 3.26 23.57
N LEU A 250 -26.47 4.43 22.93
CA LEU A 250 -26.08 5.68 23.58
C LEU A 250 -27.23 6.26 24.41
N PRO A 251 -26.94 6.95 25.52
CA PRO A 251 -27.93 7.76 26.23
C PRO A 251 -28.61 8.76 25.29
N GLN A 252 -29.90 9.05 25.50
CA GLN A 252 -30.67 9.97 24.64
C GLN A 252 -29.92 11.30 24.41
N ARG A 253 -29.38 11.89 25.47
CA ARG A 253 -28.60 13.14 25.41
C ARG A 253 -27.41 13.09 24.44
N GLN A 254 -26.78 11.92 24.28
CA GLN A 254 -25.66 11.73 23.38
C GLN A 254 -26.13 11.43 21.95
N ARG A 255 -27.23 10.66 21.80
CA ARG A 255 -27.88 10.44 20.51
C ARG A 255 -28.29 11.74 19.84
N ASP A 256 -28.87 12.66 20.62
CA ASP A 256 -29.32 13.97 20.12
C ASP A 256 -28.17 14.85 19.62
N ARG A 257 -26.92 14.55 20.01
CA ARG A 257 -25.72 15.25 19.54
C ARG A 257 -25.17 14.69 18.22
N ILE A 258 -25.63 13.52 17.76
CA ILE A 258 -25.21 12.95 16.48
C ILE A 258 -25.91 13.72 15.36
N GLY A 259 -25.15 14.58 14.69
CA GLY A 259 -25.63 15.36 13.54
C GLY A 259 -24.68 15.29 12.36
N GLU A 260 -25.19 15.63 11.17
CA GLU A 260 -24.41 15.65 9.93
C GLU A 260 -23.24 16.65 9.96
N ARG A 261 -23.34 17.70 10.78
CA ARG A 261 -22.33 18.78 10.90
C ARG A 261 -21.57 18.79 12.21
N ALA A 262 -21.69 17.73 13.02
CA ALA A 262 -20.93 17.65 14.26
C ALA A 262 -19.43 17.51 13.95
N ALA A 263 -18.60 18.33 14.58
CA ALA A 263 -17.15 18.29 14.41
C ALA A 263 -16.54 17.03 15.08
N LEU A 264 -15.33 16.64 14.67
CA LEU A 264 -14.54 15.55 15.29
C LEU A 264 -14.59 15.55 16.82
N GLY A 265 -14.37 16.70 17.46
CA GLY A 265 -14.39 16.82 18.92
C GLY A 265 -15.73 16.47 19.57
N VAL A 266 -16.85 16.65 18.87
CA VAL A 266 -18.19 16.24 19.33
C VAL A 266 -18.31 14.72 19.34
N TYR A 267 -17.89 14.05 18.26
CA TYR A 267 -17.93 12.60 18.18
C TYR A 267 -16.99 11.93 19.19
N LEU A 268 -15.80 12.48 19.40
CA LEU A 268 -14.87 12.01 20.43
C LEU A 268 -15.48 12.17 21.83
N SER A 269 -16.07 13.33 22.12
CA SER A 269 -16.79 13.59 23.37
C SER A 269 -17.96 12.63 23.58
N ILE A 270 -18.71 12.28 22.53
CA ILE A 270 -19.79 11.29 22.60
C ILE A 270 -19.22 9.92 22.97
N ALA A 271 -18.16 9.48 22.29
CA ALA A 271 -17.54 8.18 22.52
C ALA A 271 -17.00 8.07 23.96
N GLU A 272 -16.24 9.07 24.42
CA GLU A 272 -15.65 9.11 25.76
C GLU A 272 -16.73 9.12 26.86
N ASN A 273 -17.71 10.02 26.77
CA ASN A 273 -18.77 10.14 27.79
C ASN A 273 -19.76 8.98 27.80
N SER A 274 -19.79 8.16 26.74
CA SER A 274 -20.65 6.99 26.64
C SER A 274 -19.89 5.69 26.92
N GLY A 275 -18.58 5.76 27.20
CA GLY A 275 -17.75 4.59 27.44
C GLY A 275 -17.65 3.65 26.23
N LEU A 276 -17.73 4.19 25.01
CA LEU A 276 -17.55 3.37 23.82
C LEU A 276 -16.11 2.83 23.77
N PRO A 277 -15.90 1.57 23.35
CA PRO A 277 -14.57 1.00 23.24
C PRO A 277 -13.80 1.66 22.10
N LEU A 278 -12.72 2.38 22.45
CA LEU A 278 -11.79 2.98 21.51
C LEU A 278 -10.49 2.18 21.51
N ALA A 279 -9.93 1.94 20.32
CA ALA A 279 -8.67 1.19 20.20
C ALA A 279 -7.44 2.04 20.58
N VAL A 280 -7.63 3.36 20.62
CA VAL A 280 -6.62 4.33 20.99
C VAL A 280 -7.16 5.14 22.19
N PRO A 281 -6.32 5.45 23.19
CA PRO A 281 -6.70 6.31 24.32
C PRO A 281 -7.26 7.67 23.88
N ALA A 282 -8.29 8.15 24.59
CA ALA A 282 -9.01 9.38 24.22
C ALA A 282 -8.15 10.65 24.28
N ASP A 283 -7.13 10.69 25.13
CA ASP A 283 -6.12 11.75 25.19
C ASP A 283 -5.26 11.80 23.92
N ARG A 284 -4.85 10.66 23.36
CA ARG A 284 -4.13 10.59 22.08
C ARG A 284 -4.99 11.06 20.90
N LEU A 285 -6.28 10.73 20.92
CA LEU A 285 -7.24 11.21 19.91
C LEU A 285 -7.49 12.73 20.01
N ARG A 286 -7.55 13.27 21.24
CA ARG A 286 -7.61 14.72 21.47
C ARG A 286 -6.36 15.41 20.96
N TRP A 287 -5.18 14.89 21.31
CA TRP A 287 -3.90 15.42 20.83
C TRP A 287 -3.84 15.50 19.30
N LEU A 288 -4.24 14.44 18.58
CA LEU A 288 -4.30 14.47 17.11
C LEU A 288 -5.30 15.52 16.58
N THR A 289 -6.44 15.66 17.24
CA THR A 289 -7.45 16.68 16.89
C THR A 289 -6.88 18.10 17.02
N ASP A 290 -6.15 18.37 18.11
CA ASP A 290 -5.51 19.65 18.35
C ASP A 290 -4.41 19.91 17.32
N LEU A 291 -3.57 18.91 17.05
CA LEU A 291 -2.51 18.99 16.04
C LEU A 291 -3.07 19.30 14.65
N ARG A 292 -4.18 18.64 14.26
CA ARG A 292 -4.88 18.94 13.00
C ARG A 292 -5.45 20.35 12.98
N ASN A 293 -6.03 20.83 14.08
CA ASN A 293 -6.59 22.18 14.14
C ASN A 293 -5.49 23.24 14.01
N ASP A 294 -4.34 23.03 14.63
CA ASP A 294 -3.18 23.91 14.50
C ASP A 294 -2.60 23.88 13.08
N ALA A 295 -2.45 22.69 12.50
CA ALA A 295 -2.02 22.52 11.11
C ALA A 295 -3.00 23.18 10.12
N ALA A 296 -4.31 22.98 10.28
CA ALA A 296 -5.32 23.49 9.35
C ALA A 296 -5.53 25.00 9.48
N HIS A 297 -5.66 25.51 10.71
CA HIS A 297 -6.14 26.87 10.95
C HIS A 297 -5.04 27.87 11.32
N ARG A 298 -3.94 27.43 11.93
CA ARG A 298 -2.84 28.31 12.36
C ARG A 298 -1.62 28.22 11.44
N GLY A 299 -1.64 27.31 10.47
CA GLY A 299 -0.51 27.06 9.59
C GLY A 299 0.72 26.51 10.34
N ALA A 300 0.52 25.91 11.52
CA ALA A 300 1.58 25.25 12.24
C ALA A 300 2.18 24.14 11.37
N ALA A 301 3.50 23.95 11.47
CA ALA A 301 4.23 22.89 10.81
C ALA A 301 4.76 21.94 11.90
N PRO A 302 4.01 20.88 12.23
CA PRO A 302 4.44 19.88 13.19
C PRO A 302 5.74 19.23 12.75
N ASP A 303 6.54 18.81 13.72
CA ASP A 303 7.80 18.14 13.42
C ASP A 303 7.56 16.73 12.85
N HIS A 304 8.63 16.09 12.39
CA HIS A 304 8.54 14.78 11.75
C HIS A 304 8.11 13.66 12.72
N VAL A 305 8.43 13.81 14.01
CA VAL A 305 8.08 12.86 15.07
C VAL A 305 6.61 12.99 15.44
N GLU A 306 6.09 14.21 15.55
CA GLU A 306 4.67 14.49 15.75
C GLU A 306 3.84 13.96 14.59
N ALA A 307 4.26 14.22 13.34
CA ALA A 307 3.57 13.68 12.17
C ALA A 307 3.60 12.15 12.12
N GLY A 308 4.72 11.51 12.47
CA GLY A 308 4.81 10.05 12.57
C GLY A 308 3.85 9.50 13.63
N ASN A 309 3.84 10.09 14.83
CA ASN A 309 2.91 9.73 15.91
C ASN A 309 1.44 9.87 15.51
N ALA A 310 1.11 10.93 14.77
CA ALA A 310 -0.24 11.17 14.25
C ALA A 310 -0.68 10.09 13.25
N VAL A 311 0.21 9.75 12.30
CA VAL A 311 -0.01 8.68 11.33
C VAL A 311 -0.18 7.33 12.05
N GLN A 312 0.61 7.05 13.09
CA GLN A 312 0.48 5.82 13.88
C GLN A 312 -0.87 5.75 14.62
N VAL A 313 -1.31 6.83 15.27
CA VAL A 313 -2.62 6.90 15.92
C VAL A 313 -3.76 6.60 14.94
N MET A 314 -3.68 7.13 13.72
CA MET A 314 -4.62 6.80 12.65
C MET A 314 -4.55 5.31 12.29
N ILE A 315 -3.36 4.76 12.06
CA ILE A 315 -3.17 3.34 11.70
C ILE A 315 -3.82 2.42 12.74
N ASP A 316 -3.54 2.65 14.03
CA ASP A 316 -4.07 1.83 15.12
C ASP A 316 -5.60 1.90 15.19
N PHE A 317 -6.15 3.10 15.02
CA PHE A 317 -7.59 3.33 15.05
C PHE A 317 -8.31 2.68 13.85
N LEU A 318 -7.75 2.82 12.64
CA LEU A 318 -8.27 2.19 11.43
C LEU A 318 -8.13 0.67 11.47
N GLY A 319 -7.05 0.13 12.03
CA GLY A 319 -6.87 -1.32 12.18
C GLY A 319 -8.02 -1.97 12.95
N ALA A 320 -8.47 -1.32 14.03
CA ALA A 320 -9.54 -1.84 14.87
C ALA A 320 -10.97 -1.50 14.39
N HIS A 321 -11.17 -0.31 13.80
CA HIS A 321 -12.51 0.24 13.51
C HIS A 321 -12.77 0.51 12.01
N GLY A 322 -11.77 0.31 11.16
CA GLY A 322 -11.81 0.47 9.71
C GLY A 322 -12.71 -0.55 9.01
N ARG A 323 -12.98 -0.31 7.72
CA ARG A 323 -13.73 -1.27 6.89
C ARG A 323 -12.86 -2.46 6.50
N LEU A 324 -11.60 -2.17 6.16
CA LEU A 324 -10.60 -3.18 5.88
C LEU A 324 -9.93 -3.54 7.19
N ARG A 325 -10.33 -4.65 7.79
CA ARG A 325 -9.60 -5.20 8.93
C ARG A 325 -8.27 -5.71 8.41
N ARG A 326 -7.18 -5.08 8.86
CA ARG A 326 -5.85 -5.66 8.72
C ARG A 326 -5.85 -6.87 9.64
N THR A 327 -5.68 -8.07 9.09
CA THR A 327 -5.75 -9.30 9.89
C THR A 327 -4.74 -9.21 11.04
N ASP A 328 -5.18 -9.55 12.25
CA ASP A 328 -4.42 -9.45 13.51
C ASP A 328 -3.11 -10.28 13.54
N GLU A 329 -2.82 -11.03 12.47
CA GLU A 329 -1.61 -11.86 12.29
C GLU A 329 -0.45 -11.13 11.61
N ARG A 330 -0.49 -9.80 11.50
CA ARG A 330 0.70 -9.07 11.08
C ARG A 330 1.72 -9.10 12.21
N GLU A 331 2.82 -9.83 12.00
CA GLU A 331 4.08 -9.56 12.68
C GLU A 331 4.27 -8.03 12.65
N PRO A 332 4.72 -7.36 13.73
CA PRO A 332 4.95 -5.92 13.68
C PRO A 332 5.84 -5.63 12.47
N ASP A 333 5.27 -5.06 11.40
CA ASP A 333 5.67 -5.23 9.98
C ASP A 333 7.11 -4.74 9.64
N GLY A 334 7.93 -4.39 10.64
CA GLY A 334 9.17 -3.61 10.45
C GLY A 334 8.93 -2.29 9.73
N GLY A 335 7.66 -1.96 9.48
CA GLY A 335 7.15 -0.91 8.64
C GLY A 335 7.13 0.39 9.41
N GLU A 336 8.29 1.04 9.38
CA GLU A 336 8.53 2.48 9.37
C GLU A 336 8.27 3.35 10.61
N LEU A 337 7.62 2.86 11.68
CA LEU A 337 7.60 3.59 12.96
C LEU A 337 7.78 2.64 14.15
N MET A 338 8.98 2.06 14.29
CA MET A 338 9.49 1.89 15.65
C MET A 338 9.74 3.29 16.20
N LEU A 339 8.82 3.78 17.02
CA LEU A 339 9.13 4.83 17.97
C LEU A 339 10.40 4.40 18.70
N ALA A 340 11.47 5.20 18.56
CA ALA A 340 12.59 5.09 19.48
C ALA A 340 12.01 5.14 20.89
N ASP A 341 12.33 4.12 21.67
CA ASP A 341 11.84 3.98 23.03
C ASP A 341 12.20 5.25 23.82
N PRO A 342 11.22 6.05 24.29
CA PRO A 342 11.50 7.31 24.98
C PRO A 342 12.29 7.11 26.27
N GLU A 343 12.41 5.88 26.77
CA GLU A 343 13.25 5.52 27.92
C GLU A 343 14.77 5.64 27.65
N THR A 344 15.22 5.83 26.40
CA THR A 344 16.65 6.05 26.11
C THR A 344 17.09 7.53 26.16
N ALA A 345 16.15 8.48 26.24
CA ALA A 345 16.47 9.90 26.35
C ALA A 345 16.75 10.37 27.80
N SER A 346 16.52 9.52 28.81
CA SER A 346 16.65 9.87 30.23
C SER A 346 17.96 9.42 30.91
N LEU A 347 18.93 8.85 30.16
CA LEU A 347 20.20 8.35 30.75
C LEU A 347 21.45 9.20 30.48
N VAL A 348 21.33 10.43 29.94
CA VAL A 348 22.45 11.39 29.90
C VAL A 348 22.15 12.55 30.85
N GLY A 349 22.11 12.23 32.14
CA GLY A 349 21.87 13.17 33.24
C GLY A 349 22.42 12.63 34.55
N GLY A 350 23.61 12.04 34.53
CA GLY A 350 24.31 11.54 35.72
C GLY A 350 25.40 12.52 36.15
N GLU A 351 25.12 13.21 37.25
CA GLU A 351 25.91 14.26 37.87
C GLU A 351 27.39 13.94 38.12
N ALA A 352 28.17 15.02 38.08
CA ALA A 352 29.52 15.14 38.57
C ALA A 352 29.67 14.63 40.01
N ARG A 353 30.66 13.75 40.25
CA ARG A 353 31.20 13.51 41.58
C ARG A 353 32.25 14.56 41.91
N PRO A 354 32.14 15.29 43.03
CA PRO A 354 33.26 16.07 43.55
C PRO A 354 34.21 15.11 44.29
N HIS A 355 35.44 14.98 43.81
CA HIS A 355 36.52 14.43 44.63
C HIS A 355 37.10 15.55 45.48
N GLY A 356 36.65 15.60 46.74
CA GLY A 356 37.33 16.26 47.83
C GLY A 356 37.72 15.21 48.88
N ARG A 357 38.99 14.87 48.94
CA ARG A 357 39.79 14.68 50.15
C ARG A 357 41.27 14.77 49.81
#